data_AF-A0A946HI51-F1
#
_entry.id   AF-A0A946HI51-F1
#
_cell.length_a   1.000
_cell.length_b   1.000
_cell.length_c   1.000
_cell.angle_alpha   90.00
_cell.angle_beta   90.00
_cell.angle_gamma   90.00
#
_symmetry.space_group_name_H-M   'P 1'
#
loop_
_entity.id
_entity.type
_entity.pdbx_description
1 polymer ?
#
loop_
_entity_poly.entity_id
_entity_poly.type
_entity_poly.pdbx_seq_one_letter_code
_entity_poly.pdbx_strand_id
1 'polypeptide(L)'
;MTAQDPITEVEDIVARARAAQQQFEAGGSQALYDRAATAAAWAIMEPSHNEKLAKLAVETTGLGNVPDKITKNHRKTLGLMRDIQHVPTFGVIRDDTDTGITEIARPIGVIGAVVPSTNPGATPANNIINALKCGNAIVVSPSPKGVLTCEKLLEYIHSEFKKSSIDSDLVQMIPGRGSKEKTQRLLEISDLIVVTGSQNNVRRAYTSGTPALAVGAGNVTVIIDETADLTAAAQKIGASKTFDNAT
;
A
#
# COMPACT_ATOMS: atom_id res chain seq x y z
N MET A 1 13.44 5.51 32.05
CA MET A 1 12.75 6.10 30.88
C MET A 1 11.31 5.62 30.92
N THR A 2 10.36 6.49 31.22
CA THR A 2 8.93 6.21 31.11
C THR A 2 8.61 5.88 29.65
N ALA A 3 7.88 4.79 29.42
CA ALA A 3 7.44 4.43 28.07
C ALA A 3 6.65 5.60 27.49
N GLN A 4 7.00 6.04 26.27
CA GLN A 4 6.29 7.11 25.57
C GLN A 4 4.83 6.69 25.39
N ASP A 5 3.90 7.63 25.55
CA ASP A 5 2.48 7.41 25.30
C ASP A 5 2.30 6.85 23.88
N PRO A 6 1.68 5.65 23.72
CA PRO A 6 1.38 5.05 22.42
C PRO A 6 0.75 6.00 21.39
N ILE A 7 -0.02 6.98 21.84
CA ILE A 7 -0.68 7.96 20.96
C ILE A 7 0.30 9.00 20.45
N THR A 8 1.12 9.58 21.33
CA THR A 8 2.17 10.54 20.96
C THR A 8 3.16 9.93 19.98
N GLU A 9 3.51 8.64 20.13
CA GLU A 9 4.40 7.96 19.16
C GLU A 9 3.83 7.97 17.73
N VAL A 10 2.51 7.81 17.57
CA VAL A 10 1.85 7.86 16.25
C VAL A 10 1.84 9.29 15.70
N GLU A 11 1.59 10.28 16.56
CA GLU A 11 1.61 11.69 16.19
C GLU A 11 2.99 12.13 15.70
N ASP A 12 4.06 11.70 16.38
CA ASP A 12 5.44 11.98 15.98
C ASP A 12 5.78 11.35 14.62
N ILE A 13 5.33 10.10 14.38
CA ILE A 13 5.51 9.42 13.09
C ILE A 13 4.80 10.20 11.97
N VAL A 14 3.55 10.60 12.19
CA VAL A 14 2.77 11.36 11.20
C VAL A 14 3.35 12.75 10.98
N ALA A 15 3.87 13.41 12.03
CA ALA A 15 4.54 14.70 11.92
C ALA A 15 5.80 14.62 11.05
N ARG A 16 6.64 13.59 11.23
CA ARG A 16 7.79 13.35 10.36
C ARG A 16 7.37 13.05 8.92
N ALA A 17 6.34 12.21 8.73
CA ALA A 17 5.82 11.91 7.39
C ALA A 17 5.32 13.16 6.69
N ARG A 18 4.64 14.06 7.42
CA ARG A 18 4.16 15.34 6.91
C ARG A 18 5.31 16.27 6.53
N ALA A 19 6.36 16.35 7.37
CA ALA A 19 7.54 17.13 7.04
C ALA A 19 8.25 16.61 5.78
N ALA A 20 8.45 15.29 5.67
CA ALA A 20 9.04 14.65 4.49
C ALA A 20 8.19 14.89 3.24
N GLN A 21 6.86 14.77 3.35
CA GLN A 21 5.94 15.05 2.23
C GLN A 21 6.04 16.49 1.75
N GLN A 22 6.09 17.47 2.65
CA GLN A 22 6.22 18.88 2.28
C GLN A 22 7.52 19.15 1.51
N GLN A 23 8.63 18.55 1.91
CA GLN A 23 9.89 18.65 1.17
C GLN A 23 9.81 17.94 -0.20
N PHE A 24 9.14 16.79 -0.25
CA PHE A 24 8.93 16.03 -1.48
C PHE A 24 8.03 16.76 -2.49
N GLU A 25 7.03 17.51 -2.02
CA GLU A 25 6.19 18.39 -2.84
C GLU A 25 6.95 19.64 -3.29
N ALA A 26 7.68 20.30 -2.38
CA ALA A 26 8.45 21.51 -2.71
C ALA A 26 9.53 21.26 -3.77
N GLY A 27 10.19 20.09 -3.73
CA GLY A 27 11.14 19.63 -4.76
C GLY A 27 10.52 18.75 -5.84
N GLY A 28 9.18 18.72 -5.93
CA GLY A 28 8.43 17.76 -6.72
C GLY A 28 8.69 17.85 -8.22
N SER A 29 8.63 16.70 -8.89
CA SER A 29 8.54 16.58 -10.35
C SER A 29 7.95 15.23 -10.71
N GLN A 30 7.40 15.10 -11.92
CA GLN A 30 6.92 13.81 -12.41
C GLN A 30 8.00 12.73 -12.31
N ALA A 31 9.23 13.05 -12.74
CA ALA A 31 10.36 12.11 -12.72
C ALA A 31 10.75 11.69 -11.30
N LEU A 32 10.65 12.58 -10.32
CA LEU A 32 10.94 12.26 -8.91
C LEU A 32 9.88 11.30 -8.34
N TYR A 33 8.60 11.59 -8.58
CA TYR A 33 7.50 10.75 -8.10
C TYR A 33 7.54 9.36 -8.74
N ASP A 34 7.83 9.30 -10.04
CA ASP A 34 8.00 8.04 -10.79
C ASP A 34 9.19 7.22 -10.27
N ARG A 35 10.31 7.89 -9.96
CA ARG A 35 11.49 7.24 -9.39
C ARG A 35 11.20 6.66 -8.01
N ALA A 36 10.48 7.38 -7.16
CA ALA A 36 10.11 6.90 -5.83
C ALA A 36 9.17 5.69 -5.88
N ALA A 37 8.15 5.75 -6.73
CA ALA A 37 7.26 4.63 -7.01
C ALA A 37 8.03 3.42 -7.55
N THR A 38 8.95 3.64 -8.49
CA THR A 38 9.79 2.58 -9.09
C THR A 38 10.73 1.95 -8.06
N ALA A 39 11.35 2.74 -7.18
CA ALA A 39 12.22 2.22 -6.13
C ALA A 39 11.46 1.31 -5.16
N ALA A 40 10.25 1.73 -4.74
CA ALA A 40 9.39 0.91 -3.89
C ALA A 40 8.91 -0.37 -4.61
N ALA A 41 8.59 -0.28 -5.90
CA ALA A 41 8.21 -1.42 -6.72
C ALA A 41 9.36 -2.42 -6.88
N TRP A 42 10.58 -1.95 -7.13
CA TRP A 42 11.76 -2.79 -7.23
C TRP A 42 12.06 -3.49 -5.89
N ALA A 43 11.94 -2.78 -4.77
CA ALA A 43 12.22 -3.33 -3.44
C ALA A 43 11.45 -4.63 -3.13
N ILE A 44 10.20 -4.74 -3.57
CA ILE A 44 9.39 -5.96 -3.39
C ILE A 44 9.56 -6.98 -4.53
N MET A 45 9.85 -6.54 -5.76
CA MET A 45 9.93 -7.43 -6.92
C MET A 45 11.31 -8.07 -7.12
N GLU A 46 12.37 -7.47 -6.58
CA GLU A 46 13.73 -8.00 -6.66
C GLU A 46 13.72 -9.47 -6.20
N PRO A 47 14.26 -10.41 -7.00
CA PRO A 47 14.08 -11.85 -6.76
C PRO A 47 14.44 -12.32 -5.36
N SER A 48 15.57 -11.88 -4.80
CA SER A 48 16.00 -12.28 -3.44
C SER A 48 15.10 -11.72 -2.36
N HIS A 49 14.72 -10.44 -2.47
CA HIS A 49 13.80 -9.77 -1.56
C HIS A 49 12.43 -10.44 -1.59
N ASN A 50 11.89 -10.68 -2.78
CA ASN A 50 10.58 -11.28 -2.97
C ASN A 50 10.51 -12.68 -2.35
N GLU A 51 11.51 -13.53 -2.62
CA GLU A 51 11.57 -14.87 -2.04
C GLU A 51 11.62 -14.83 -0.50
N LYS A 52 12.48 -14.00 0.08
CA LYS A 52 12.60 -13.84 1.54
C LYS A 52 11.30 -13.31 2.15
N LEU A 53 10.69 -12.32 1.51
CA LEU A 53 9.45 -11.70 1.98
C LEU A 53 8.28 -12.70 1.93
N ALA A 54 8.19 -13.50 0.87
CA ALA A 54 7.19 -14.55 0.72
C ALA A 54 7.34 -15.65 1.78
N LYS A 55 8.57 -16.12 2.04
CA LYS A 55 8.85 -17.08 3.12
C LYS A 55 8.43 -16.55 4.48
N LEU A 56 8.87 -15.32 4.81
CA LEU A 56 8.53 -14.67 6.07
C LEU A 56 7.02 -14.48 6.22
N ALA A 57 6.32 -14.08 5.15
CA ALA A 57 4.87 -13.91 5.17
C ALA A 57 4.13 -15.22 5.49
N VAL A 58 4.53 -16.34 4.87
CA VAL A 58 3.92 -17.66 5.16
C VAL A 58 4.22 -18.08 6.60
N GLU A 59 5.47 -17.94 7.04
CA GLU A 59 5.92 -18.31 8.39
C GLU A 59 5.16 -17.56 9.48
N THR A 60 5.02 -16.24 9.37
CA THR A 60 4.45 -15.41 10.45
C THR A 60 2.93 -15.41 10.44
N THR A 61 2.31 -15.58 9.27
CA THR A 61 0.84 -15.52 9.16
C THR A 61 0.18 -16.90 9.24
N GLY A 62 0.88 -17.94 8.79
CA GLY A 62 0.32 -19.27 8.55
C GLY A 62 -0.65 -19.33 7.36
N LEU A 63 -0.62 -18.33 6.47
CA LEU A 63 -1.56 -18.19 5.36
C LEU A 63 -0.86 -18.33 4.01
N GLY A 64 -1.46 -19.11 3.12
CA GLY A 64 -0.98 -19.22 1.74
C GLY A 64 0.22 -20.15 1.56
N ASN A 65 0.95 -19.98 0.46
CA ASN A 65 2.16 -20.74 0.15
C ASN A 65 3.22 -19.85 -0.52
N VAL A 66 4.49 -20.25 -0.42
CA VAL A 66 5.62 -19.41 -0.85
C VAL A 66 5.62 -19.16 -2.38
N PRO A 67 5.47 -20.17 -3.26
CA PRO A 67 5.46 -19.95 -4.71
C PRO A 67 4.39 -18.95 -5.17
N ASP A 68 3.17 -19.06 -4.63
CA ASP A 68 2.08 -18.17 -5.00
C ASP A 68 2.30 -16.76 -4.45
N LYS A 69 2.86 -16.60 -3.24
CA LYS A 69 3.22 -15.27 -2.73
C LYS A 69 4.32 -14.60 -3.54
N ILE A 70 5.33 -15.35 -4.01
CA ILE A 70 6.36 -14.81 -4.92
C ILE A 70 5.70 -14.27 -6.19
N THR A 71 4.84 -15.09 -6.81
CA THR A 71 4.09 -14.73 -8.01
C THR A 71 3.18 -13.54 -7.74
N LYS A 72 2.52 -13.50 -6.58
CA LYS A 72 1.58 -12.45 -6.18
C LYS A 72 2.27 -11.11 -6.00
N ASN A 73 3.39 -11.07 -5.27
CA ASN A 73 4.21 -9.88 -5.07
C ASN A 73 4.67 -9.31 -6.41
N HIS A 74 5.21 -10.17 -7.29
CA HIS A 74 5.70 -9.73 -8.60
C HIS A 74 4.55 -9.27 -9.51
N ARG A 75 3.54 -10.11 -9.73
CA ARG A 75 2.48 -9.86 -10.70
C ARG A 75 1.60 -8.67 -10.34
N LYS A 76 1.24 -8.51 -9.05
CA LYS A 76 0.40 -7.38 -8.62
C LYS A 76 1.15 -6.05 -8.76
N THR A 77 2.41 -6.02 -8.34
CA THR A 77 3.23 -4.80 -8.43
C THR A 77 3.56 -4.45 -9.87
N LEU A 78 3.91 -5.43 -10.71
CA LEU A 78 4.16 -5.18 -12.14
C LEU A 78 2.90 -4.70 -12.86
N GLY A 79 1.73 -5.26 -12.54
CA GLY A 79 0.45 -4.80 -13.05
C GLY A 79 0.20 -3.33 -12.70
N LEU A 80 0.32 -2.98 -11.41
CA LEU A 80 0.18 -1.60 -10.95
C LEU A 80 1.14 -0.66 -11.69
N MET A 81 2.43 -1.01 -11.77
CA MET A 81 3.42 -0.16 -12.43
C MET A 81 3.09 0.09 -13.90
N ARG A 82 2.55 -0.90 -14.61
CA ARG A 82 2.08 -0.73 -16.00
C ARG A 82 0.88 0.20 -16.09
N ASP A 83 -0.07 0.07 -15.17
CA ASP A 83 -1.28 0.90 -15.16
C ASP A 83 -0.96 2.38 -14.90
N ILE A 84 0.03 2.68 -14.05
CA ILE A 84 0.37 4.05 -13.64
C ILE A 84 1.53 4.69 -14.41
N GLN A 85 2.21 3.96 -15.31
CA GLN A 85 3.48 4.42 -15.90
C GLN A 85 3.33 5.75 -16.68
N HIS A 86 2.17 5.98 -17.30
CA HIS A 86 1.91 7.17 -18.12
C HIS A 86 0.90 8.14 -17.50
N VAL A 87 0.49 7.90 -16.26
CA VAL A 87 -0.46 8.78 -15.57
C VAL A 87 0.31 10.01 -15.06
N PRO A 88 -0.06 11.23 -15.49
CA PRO A 88 0.54 12.45 -14.97
C PRO A 88 0.02 12.73 -13.56
N THR A 89 0.92 13.02 -12.63
CA THR A 89 0.64 13.18 -11.19
C THR A 89 1.34 14.39 -10.58
N PHE A 90 1.96 15.24 -11.40
CA PHE A 90 2.61 16.47 -10.96
C PHE A 90 2.32 17.61 -11.95
N GLY A 91 2.01 18.80 -11.41
CA GLY A 91 1.81 20.01 -12.20
C GLY A 91 0.50 20.02 -12.98
N VAL A 92 0.47 20.75 -14.10
CA VAL A 92 -0.70 20.82 -14.98
C VAL A 92 -0.87 19.48 -15.70
N ILE A 93 -2.01 18.83 -15.48
CA ILE A 93 -2.33 17.53 -16.07
C ILE A 93 -3.31 17.64 -17.25
N ARG A 94 -4.06 18.74 -17.31
CA ARG A 94 -4.94 19.08 -18.42
C ARG A 94 -5.07 20.60 -18.49
N ASP A 95 -5.05 21.13 -19.70
CA ASP A 95 -5.32 22.54 -19.98
C ASP A 95 -6.29 22.62 -21.16
N ASP A 96 -7.51 23.07 -20.91
CA ASP A 96 -8.61 23.11 -21.87
C ASP A 96 -8.90 24.56 -22.26
N THR A 97 -8.46 24.95 -23.46
CA THR A 97 -8.57 26.33 -23.95
C THR A 97 -10.00 26.75 -24.28
N ASP A 98 -10.87 25.80 -24.62
CA ASP A 98 -12.25 26.08 -25.04
C ASP A 98 -13.13 26.40 -23.83
N THR A 99 -12.93 25.68 -22.72
CA THR A 99 -13.61 25.93 -21.45
C THR A 99 -12.86 26.92 -20.55
N GLY A 100 -11.56 27.14 -20.79
CA GLY A 100 -10.67 27.91 -19.92
C GLY A 100 -10.33 27.20 -18.61
N ILE A 101 -10.45 25.87 -18.56
CA ILE A 101 -10.23 25.07 -17.34
C ILE A 101 -8.83 24.45 -17.38
N THR A 102 -8.03 24.73 -16.35
CA THR A 102 -6.75 24.05 -16.10
C THR A 102 -6.89 23.13 -14.88
N GLU A 103 -6.49 21.87 -15.04
CA GLU A 103 -6.43 20.90 -13.95
C GLU A 103 -4.98 20.72 -13.51
N ILE A 104 -4.74 20.85 -12.20
CA ILE A 104 -3.42 20.74 -11.58
C ILE A 104 -3.44 19.60 -10.56
N ALA A 105 -2.55 18.62 -10.73
CA ALA A 105 -2.38 17.56 -9.76
C ALA A 105 -1.73 18.11 -8.48
N ARG A 106 -2.34 17.82 -7.34
CA ARG A 106 -1.84 18.18 -6.02
C ARG A 106 -1.85 16.96 -5.09
N PRO A 107 -0.75 16.68 -4.37
CA PRO A 107 -0.75 15.67 -3.32
C PRO A 107 -1.79 16.00 -2.25
N ILE A 108 -2.35 14.95 -1.64
CA ILE A 108 -3.28 15.09 -0.51
C ILE A 108 -2.52 15.34 0.79
N GLY A 109 -1.32 14.77 0.96
CA GLY A 109 -0.50 14.91 2.15
C GLY A 109 -0.03 13.55 2.68
N VAL A 110 -0.43 13.19 3.90
CA VAL A 110 -0.08 11.93 4.55
C VAL A 110 -1.21 10.93 4.44
N ILE A 111 -0.90 9.75 3.88
CA ILE A 111 -1.82 8.62 3.77
C ILE A 111 -1.68 7.70 4.98
N GLY A 112 -2.79 7.42 5.66
CA GLY A 112 -2.86 6.38 6.69
C GLY A 112 -3.35 5.06 6.10
N ALA A 113 -2.53 4.01 6.11
CA ALA A 113 -2.86 2.76 5.43
C ALA A 113 -2.99 1.58 6.40
N VAL A 114 -4.16 0.93 6.46
CA VAL A 114 -4.34 -0.32 7.23
C VAL A 114 -4.26 -1.50 6.28
N VAL A 115 -3.36 -2.46 6.55
CA VAL A 115 -3.05 -3.56 5.62
C VAL A 115 -3.25 -4.96 6.23
N PRO A 116 -3.75 -5.94 5.45
CA PRO A 116 -4.23 -7.21 5.98
C PRO A 116 -3.13 -8.27 6.11
N SER A 117 -3.40 -9.31 6.92
CA SER A 117 -2.50 -10.47 7.07
C SER A 117 -2.52 -11.42 5.88
N THR A 118 -3.53 -11.37 5.02
CA THR A 118 -3.63 -12.23 3.82
C THR A 118 -2.60 -11.83 2.77
N ASN A 119 -2.34 -10.53 2.64
CA ASN A 119 -1.42 -9.94 1.67
C ASN A 119 -0.43 -8.96 2.35
N PRO A 120 0.38 -9.43 3.32
CA PRO A 120 1.15 -8.57 4.22
C PRO A 120 2.38 -7.91 3.55
N GLY A 121 2.77 -8.34 2.34
CA GLY A 121 3.80 -7.69 1.52
C GLY A 121 3.19 -6.91 0.35
N ALA A 122 2.43 -7.61 -0.51
CA ALA A 122 1.87 -7.00 -1.72
C ALA A 122 0.96 -5.80 -1.45
N THR A 123 0.03 -5.86 -0.49
CA THR A 123 -0.88 -4.73 -0.22
C THR A 123 -0.13 -3.49 0.28
N PRO A 124 0.72 -3.53 1.32
CA PRO A 124 1.48 -2.35 1.72
C PRO A 124 2.35 -1.81 0.60
N ALA A 125 3.05 -2.66 -0.16
CA ALA A 125 3.88 -2.20 -1.28
C ALA A 125 3.07 -1.43 -2.34
N ASN A 126 1.91 -1.95 -2.75
CA ASN A 126 1.07 -1.28 -3.76
C ASN A 126 0.45 0.02 -3.23
N ASN A 127 0.10 0.10 -1.94
CA ASN A 127 -0.35 1.36 -1.33
C ASN A 127 0.78 2.40 -1.30
N ILE A 128 2.00 1.96 -0.97
CA ILE A 128 3.19 2.81 -0.93
C ILE A 128 3.51 3.37 -2.32
N ILE A 129 3.51 2.51 -3.34
CA ILE A 129 3.77 2.90 -4.74
C ILE A 129 2.78 3.97 -5.19
N ASN A 130 1.48 3.79 -4.94
CA ASN A 130 0.45 4.77 -5.30
C ASN A 130 0.62 6.10 -4.54
N ALA A 131 0.93 6.04 -3.24
CA ALA A 131 1.14 7.25 -2.44
C ALA A 131 2.30 8.09 -3.01
N LEU A 132 3.45 7.45 -3.25
CA LEU A 132 4.65 8.10 -3.78
C LEU A 132 4.46 8.62 -5.21
N LYS A 133 3.83 7.83 -6.09
CA LYS A 133 3.50 8.25 -7.47
C LYS A 133 2.67 9.53 -7.48
N CYS A 134 1.84 9.75 -6.46
CA CYS A 134 1.01 10.94 -6.31
C CYS A 134 1.59 12.02 -5.37
N GLY A 135 2.88 11.95 -5.02
CA GLY A 135 3.56 12.98 -4.22
C GLY A 135 3.23 12.96 -2.72
N ASN A 136 2.66 11.88 -2.21
CA ASN A 136 2.25 11.74 -0.81
C ASN A 136 3.29 10.98 0.02
N ALA A 137 3.30 11.23 1.33
CA ALA A 137 3.88 10.30 2.30
C ALA A 137 2.82 9.27 2.74
N ILE A 138 3.27 8.17 3.32
CA ILE A 138 2.39 7.10 3.79
C ILE A 138 2.90 6.51 5.11
N VAL A 139 1.98 6.28 6.04
CA VAL A 139 2.21 5.57 7.29
C VAL A 139 1.35 4.31 7.32
N VAL A 140 2.00 3.16 7.45
CA VAL A 140 1.35 1.85 7.37
C VAL A 140 1.05 1.30 8.77
N SER A 141 -0.15 0.75 8.94
CA SER A 141 -0.59 -0.06 10.07
C SER A 141 -0.83 -1.50 9.62
N PRO A 142 0.17 -2.40 9.79
CA PRO A 142 -0.01 -3.80 9.45
C PRO A 142 -0.86 -4.53 10.49
N SER A 143 -1.62 -5.51 10.04
CA SER A 143 -2.21 -6.51 10.94
C SER A 143 -1.13 -7.14 11.84
N PRO A 144 -1.45 -7.56 13.08
CA PRO A 144 -0.44 -8.09 14.02
C PRO A 144 0.42 -9.23 13.45
N LYS A 145 -0.17 -10.15 12.69
CA LYS A 145 0.55 -11.27 12.05
C LYS A 145 1.45 -10.84 10.87
N GLY A 146 1.18 -9.69 10.28
CA GLY A 146 1.91 -9.13 9.14
C GLY A 146 3.00 -8.12 9.52
N VAL A 147 3.19 -7.81 10.82
CA VAL A 147 4.16 -6.80 11.30
C VAL A 147 5.57 -7.10 10.78
N LEU A 148 6.09 -8.31 11.03
CA LEU A 148 7.45 -8.68 10.64
C LEU A 148 7.66 -8.62 9.12
N THR A 149 6.67 -9.04 8.34
CA THR A 149 6.72 -8.92 6.87
C THR A 149 6.75 -7.46 6.44
N CYS A 150 5.93 -6.61 7.05
CA CYS A 150 5.86 -5.19 6.73
C CYS A 150 7.15 -4.47 7.12
N GLU A 151 7.72 -4.75 8.29
CA GLU A 151 9.03 -4.24 8.72
C GLU A 151 10.11 -4.61 7.70
N LYS A 152 10.13 -5.87 7.25
CA LYS A 152 11.11 -6.32 6.26
C LYS A 152 10.93 -5.65 4.89
N LEU A 153 9.69 -5.43 4.48
CA LEU A 153 9.38 -4.67 3.28
C LEU A 153 9.89 -3.23 3.37
N LEU A 154 9.65 -2.53 4.49
CA LEU A 154 10.12 -1.16 4.70
C LEU A 154 11.65 -1.09 4.70
N GLU A 155 12.34 -2.07 5.31
CA GLU A 155 13.80 -2.16 5.24
C GLU A 155 14.30 -2.20 3.78
N TYR A 156 13.66 -3.02 2.93
CA TYR A 156 14.01 -3.07 1.51
C TYR A 156 13.72 -1.76 0.79
N ILE A 157 12.54 -1.16 1.02
CA ILE A 157 12.18 0.13 0.41
C ILE A 157 13.17 1.22 0.80
N HIS A 158 13.50 1.34 2.09
CA HIS A 158 14.49 2.32 2.58
C HIS A 158 15.88 2.06 2.00
N SER A 159 16.23 0.80 1.74
CA SER A 159 17.49 0.46 1.07
C SER A 159 17.53 0.95 -0.39
N GLU A 160 16.42 0.88 -1.12
CA GLU A 160 16.31 1.42 -2.49
C GLU A 160 16.22 2.95 -2.50
N PHE A 161 15.56 3.53 -1.50
CA PHE A 161 15.48 4.99 -1.33
C PHE A 161 16.85 5.62 -1.11
N LYS A 162 17.70 5.00 -0.30
CA LYS A 162 19.09 5.44 -0.10
C LYS A 162 19.88 5.52 -1.41
N LYS A 163 19.67 4.58 -2.34
CA LYS A 163 20.31 4.58 -3.67
C LYS A 163 19.81 5.72 -4.56
N SER A 164 18.62 6.24 -4.30
CA SER A 164 17.95 7.26 -5.11
C SER A 164 17.83 8.62 -4.42
N SER A 165 18.48 8.80 -3.25
CA SER A 165 18.40 10.01 -2.43
C SER A 165 16.98 10.43 -2.06
N ILE A 166 16.10 9.45 -1.80
CA ILE A 166 14.72 9.66 -1.38
C ILE A 166 14.65 9.60 0.16
N ASP A 167 13.89 10.50 0.77
CA ASP A 167 13.68 10.51 2.21
C ASP A 167 12.90 9.26 2.67
N SER A 168 13.45 8.54 3.64
CA SER A 168 12.82 7.34 4.21
C SER A 168 11.59 7.68 5.05
N ASP A 169 11.46 8.91 5.55
CA ASP A 169 10.30 9.35 6.32
C ASP A 169 9.03 9.49 5.46
N LEU A 170 9.15 9.44 4.12
CA LEU A 170 8.00 9.31 3.21
C LEU A 170 7.25 7.99 3.39
N VAL A 171 7.90 6.95 3.90
CA VAL A 171 7.32 5.63 4.09
C VAL A 171 7.64 5.14 5.49
N GLN A 172 6.67 5.22 6.39
CA GLN A 172 6.82 4.79 7.78
C GLN A 172 5.75 3.76 8.15
N MET A 173 5.88 3.17 9.33
CA MET A 173 4.85 2.30 9.90
C MET A 173 4.67 2.57 11.38
N ILE A 174 3.45 2.35 11.88
CA ILE A 174 3.22 2.33 13.33
C ILE A 174 3.79 1.04 13.93
N PRO A 175 4.41 1.09 15.12
CA PRO A 175 4.92 -0.11 15.78
C PRO A 175 3.81 -1.10 16.15
N GLY A 176 4.07 -2.39 15.98
CA GLY A 176 3.04 -3.45 16.09
C GLY A 176 2.45 -3.68 17.49
N ARG A 177 3.09 -3.23 18.57
CA ARG A 177 2.58 -3.36 19.95
C ARG A 177 1.47 -2.34 20.22
N GLY A 178 0.31 -2.81 20.71
CA GLY A 178 -0.82 -1.94 21.10
C GLY A 178 -1.57 -1.32 19.94
N SER A 179 -1.80 -2.09 18.86
CA SER A 179 -2.11 -1.55 17.54
C SER A 179 -3.50 -0.94 17.36
N LYS A 180 -4.51 -1.20 18.21
CA LYS A 180 -5.88 -0.75 17.93
C LYS A 180 -6.03 0.76 18.09
N GLU A 181 -5.61 1.28 19.23
CA GLU A 181 -5.66 2.69 19.60
C GLU A 181 -4.70 3.48 18.69
N LYS A 182 -3.48 2.96 18.47
CA LYS A 182 -2.51 3.54 17.53
C LYS A 182 -3.06 3.61 16.10
N THR A 183 -3.68 2.53 15.63
CA THR A 183 -4.32 2.52 14.30
C THR A 183 -5.46 3.53 14.27
N GLN A 184 -6.27 3.61 15.34
CA GLN A 184 -7.38 4.57 15.39
C GLN A 184 -6.85 5.99 15.25
N ARG A 185 -5.82 6.32 16.03
CA ARG A 185 -5.18 7.64 15.98
C ARG A 185 -4.64 7.95 14.60
N LEU A 186 -3.91 6.99 13.99
CA LEU A 186 -3.41 7.14 12.63
C LEU A 186 -4.55 7.49 11.65
N LEU A 187 -5.69 6.80 11.74
CA LEU A 187 -6.81 7.07 10.86
C LEU A 187 -7.39 8.48 11.06
N GLU A 188 -7.42 8.98 12.29
CA GLU A 188 -7.96 10.30 12.65
C GLU A 188 -7.07 11.48 12.27
N ILE A 189 -5.75 11.28 12.17
CA ILE A 189 -4.78 12.37 11.94
C ILE A 189 -4.14 12.37 10.54
N SER A 190 -4.50 11.40 9.70
CA SER A 190 -4.07 11.34 8.29
C SER A 190 -4.95 12.25 7.42
N ASP A 191 -4.47 12.64 6.24
CA ASP A 191 -5.22 13.49 5.31
C ASP A 191 -6.16 12.64 4.40
N LEU A 192 -5.78 11.38 4.14
CA LEU A 192 -6.62 10.35 3.51
C LEU A 192 -6.27 8.99 4.11
N ILE A 193 -7.26 8.10 4.22
CA ILE A 193 -7.02 6.73 4.70
C ILE A 193 -7.35 5.66 3.65
N VAL A 194 -6.47 4.66 3.56
CA VAL A 194 -6.62 3.48 2.69
C VAL A 194 -6.69 2.25 3.57
N VAL A 195 -7.88 1.65 3.67
CA VAL A 195 -8.11 0.56 4.63
C VAL A 195 -8.49 -0.72 3.90
N THR A 196 -7.60 -1.71 3.97
CA THR A 196 -7.86 -3.06 3.45
C THR A 196 -7.89 -4.03 4.62
N GLY A 197 -9.05 -4.60 4.93
CA GLY A 197 -9.15 -5.54 6.05
C GLY A 197 -10.55 -6.07 6.34
N SER A 198 -10.80 -6.37 7.60
CA SER A 198 -12.11 -6.86 8.05
C SER A 198 -13.19 -5.79 7.93
N GLN A 199 -14.46 -6.20 7.93
CA GLN A 199 -15.59 -5.26 7.98
C GLN A 199 -15.53 -4.31 9.19
N ASN A 200 -14.93 -4.75 10.30
CA ASN A 200 -14.69 -3.87 11.45
C ASN A 200 -13.68 -2.77 11.13
N ASN A 201 -12.62 -3.05 10.36
CA ASN A 201 -11.67 -2.02 9.93
C ASN A 201 -12.33 -1.03 8.96
N VAL A 202 -13.16 -1.53 8.03
CA VAL A 202 -13.92 -0.68 7.10
C VAL A 202 -14.86 0.25 7.86
N ARG A 203 -15.61 -0.27 8.84
CA ARG A 203 -16.48 0.57 9.68
C ARG A 203 -15.68 1.64 10.42
N ARG A 204 -14.55 1.27 11.02
CA ARG A 204 -13.67 2.22 11.72
C ARG A 204 -13.12 3.32 10.82
N ALA A 205 -12.78 2.97 9.57
CA ALA A 205 -12.35 3.92 8.57
C ALA A 205 -13.42 4.98 8.32
N TYR A 206 -14.65 4.55 8.01
CA TYR A 206 -15.75 5.48 7.72
C TYR A 206 -16.27 6.25 8.95
N THR A 207 -15.89 5.85 10.17
CA THR A 207 -16.22 6.59 11.40
C THR A 207 -15.06 7.43 11.95
N SER A 208 -13.91 7.50 11.27
CA SER A 208 -12.73 8.23 11.79
C SER A 208 -12.80 9.74 11.59
N GLY A 209 -13.73 10.23 10.75
CA GLY A 209 -13.80 11.64 10.35
C GLY A 209 -12.87 12.02 9.18
N THR A 210 -12.11 11.06 8.65
CA THR A 210 -11.14 11.25 7.56
C THR A 210 -11.68 10.67 6.25
N PRO A 211 -11.46 11.31 5.09
CA PRO A 211 -11.81 10.71 3.79
C PRO A 211 -11.22 9.31 3.64
N ALA A 212 -12.04 8.34 3.22
CA ALA A 212 -11.68 6.92 3.30
C ALA A 212 -11.90 6.14 2.00
N LEU A 213 -10.85 5.45 1.56
CA LEU A 213 -10.87 4.40 0.56
C LEU A 213 -10.77 3.05 1.29
N ALA A 214 -11.91 2.46 1.64
CA ALA A 214 -11.93 1.24 2.45
C ALA A 214 -12.57 0.06 1.70
N VAL A 215 -11.91 -1.08 1.77
CA VAL A 215 -12.37 -2.34 1.16
C VAL A 215 -12.42 -3.45 2.21
N GLY A 216 -13.52 -4.20 2.16
CA GLY A 216 -13.79 -5.33 3.07
C GLY A 216 -13.73 -6.67 2.35
N ALA A 217 -14.15 -7.71 3.06
CA ALA A 217 -14.32 -9.04 2.47
C ALA A 217 -15.43 -9.02 1.41
N GLY A 218 -15.16 -9.62 0.24
CA GLY A 218 -16.14 -9.93 -0.79
C GLY A 218 -16.59 -11.39 -0.70
N ASN A 219 -17.85 -11.65 -1.08
CA ASN A 219 -18.40 -13.01 -1.22
C ASN A 219 -18.73 -13.26 -2.70
N VAL A 220 -17.69 -13.50 -3.50
CA VAL A 220 -17.79 -13.56 -4.97
C VAL A 220 -18.59 -14.78 -5.41
N THR A 221 -19.61 -14.56 -6.24
CA THR A 221 -20.39 -15.61 -6.90
C THR A 221 -19.97 -15.73 -8.36
N VAL A 222 -19.82 -16.96 -8.85
CA VAL A 222 -19.53 -17.26 -10.27
C VAL A 222 -20.74 -17.97 -10.86
N ILE A 223 -21.29 -17.41 -11.94
CA ILE A 223 -22.41 -18.00 -12.70
C ILE A 223 -21.84 -18.58 -13.99
N ILE A 224 -22.17 -19.83 -14.29
CA ILE A 224 -21.81 -20.53 -15.53
C ILE A 224 -23.13 -20.84 -16.23
N ASP A 225 -23.37 -20.25 -17.39
CA ASP A 225 -24.57 -20.49 -18.19
C ASP A 225 -24.32 -21.55 -19.28
N GLU A 226 -25.38 -21.91 -19.99
CA GLU A 226 -25.39 -22.90 -21.06
C GLU A 226 -24.54 -22.54 -22.29
N THR A 227 -24.07 -21.30 -22.40
CA THR A 227 -23.25 -20.81 -23.52
C THR A 227 -21.76 -20.82 -23.20
N ALA A 228 -21.39 -21.10 -21.95
CA ALA A 228 -20.00 -21.04 -21.50
C ALA A 228 -19.15 -22.21 -22.02
N ASP A 229 -17.89 -21.93 -22.34
CA ASP A 229 -16.86 -22.96 -22.45
C ASP A 229 -16.58 -23.54 -21.05
N LEU A 230 -17.15 -24.71 -20.78
CA LEU A 230 -17.07 -25.38 -19.48
C LEU A 230 -15.64 -25.77 -19.10
N THR A 231 -14.79 -26.10 -20.09
CA THR A 231 -13.40 -26.48 -19.82
C THR A 231 -12.59 -25.25 -19.41
N ALA A 232 -12.72 -24.16 -20.16
CA ALA A 232 -12.07 -22.90 -19.81
C ALA A 232 -12.58 -22.35 -18.47
N ALA A 233 -13.89 -22.46 -18.20
CA ALA A 233 -14.47 -22.03 -16.93
C ALA A 233 -13.89 -22.81 -15.75
N ALA A 234 -13.88 -24.15 -15.81
CA ALA A 234 -13.34 -25.00 -14.75
C ALA A 234 -11.86 -24.70 -14.48
N GLN A 235 -11.05 -24.52 -15.53
CA GLN A 235 -9.63 -24.19 -15.39
C GLN A 235 -9.41 -22.83 -14.71
N LYS A 236 -10.14 -21.78 -15.13
CA LYS A 236 -10.02 -20.44 -14.56
C LYS A 236 -10.48 -20.38 -13.11
N ILE A 237 -11.60 -21.03 -12.79
CA ILE A 237 -12.13 -21.11 -11.43
C ILE A 237 -11.16 -21.87 -10.53
N GLY A 238 -10.68 -23.03 -10.98
CA GLY A 238 -9.69 -23.82 -10.26
C GLY A 238 -8.44 -22.99 -9.96
N ALA A 239 -7.82 -22.41 -10.99
CA ALA A 239 -6.63 -21.58 -10.85
C ALA A 239 -6.85 -20.39 -9.90
N SER A 240 -8.00 -19.71 -9.98
CA SER A 240 -8.32 -18.60 -9.09
C SER A 240 -8.52 -19.04 -7.64
N LYS A 241 -9.21 -20.16 -7.42
CA LYS A 241 -9.60 -20.59 -6.07
C LYS A 241 -8.44 -21.23 -5.30
N THR A 242 -7.52 -21.89 -6.00
CA THR A 242 -6.38 -22.56 -5.36
C THR A 242 -5.18 -21.63 -5.17
N PHE A 243 -5.12 -20.50 -5.88
CA PHE A 243 -4.01 -19.55 -5.77
C PHE A 243 -3.85 -19.01 -4.34
N ASP A 244 -2.63 -19.11 -3.82
CA ASP A 244 -2.23 -18.74 -2.47
C ASP A 244 -3.16 -19.30 -1.38
N ASN A 245 -3.63 -20.55 -1.58
CA ASN A 245 -4.62 -21.21 -0.72
C ASN A 245 -5.88 -20.34 -0.47
N ALA A 246 -6.35 -19.65 -1.53
CA ALA A 246 -7.51 -18.76 -1.52
C ALA A 246 -7.35 -17.47 -0.68
N THR A 247 -6.15 -16.87 -0.64
CA THR A 247 -5.87 -15.61 0.09
C THR A 247 -5.46 -14.44 -0.79
#